data_AF-A0A8W8JE28-F1
#
_entry.id   AF-A0A8W8JE28-F1
#
_cell.length_a   1.000
_cell.length_b   1.000
_cell.length_c   1.000
_cell.angle_alpha   90.00
_cell.angle_beta   90.00
_cell.angle_gamma   90.00
#
_symmetry.space_group_name_H-M   'P 1'
#
loop_
_entity.id
_entity.type
_entity.pdbx_description
1 polymer ?
#
loop_
_entity_poly.entity_id
_entity_poly.type
_entity_poly.pdbx_seq_one_letter_code
_entity_poly.pdbx_strand_id
1 'polypeptide(L)'
;RHTTMPDFSSLGVASNYDTLDMRNNNLTTLDNASFVGAPFETVYLSHNNLADRFISAGAFEGLVDSVKILDLGFNNIQKLPTALKELNMVEELDVSHNPMRFSNSFPADIMRAMGDTITAFTFGNNQLVSWPESLNHFVQLQKLHVDQLGSFMQVLTPEAFHGFETTLLYLKIENTNLIAVPIGISKLKNLEELHFDDNPQITDKGVLIQSFPLKFEPPKLRIVSLDGDGLTKFPPVLKYLRALDKLSLDRNLLDFLSDASIEGNVTATELSLVNCGLDRIPGALSDLHYLTHLDLSQNDIKTIEHNDLENLPTLEQLVIQNASLEYISNNAFAALHHLVSLDLRLTNLKQVPNALNLMHPCPAKVDLIGNKVDCMCETLVWLATKTEWCQAQGSPMDITGDCDTIDSTVKNYVTKYIPNCPQYKVDHNIAPYNHG
;
A
#
# COMPACT_ATOMS: atom_id res chain seq x y z
N ARG A 1 25.37 8.33 -18.46
CA ARG A 1 24.36 7.50 -19.16
C ARG A 1 25.07 6.76 -20.27
N HIS A 2 25.05 5.43 -20.22
CA HIS A 2 25.63 4.56 -21.22
C HIS A 2 24.78 4.57 -22.49
N THR A 3 25.44 4.51 -23.66
CA THR A 3 24.80 4.35 -24.97
C THR A 3 25.00 2.96 -25.56
N THR A 4 25.91 2.18 -24.97
CA THR A 4 26.26 0.81 -25.37
C THR A 4 26.42 -0.07 -24.14
N MET A 5 26.31 -1.38 -24.33
CA MET A 5 26.57 -2.36 -23.29
C MET A 5 28.07 -2.37 -22.91
N PRO A 6 28.41 -2.58 -21.61
CA PRO A 6 29.77 -2.87 -21.20
C PRO A 6 30.26 -4.21 -21.75
N ASP A 7 31.59 -4.36 -21.86
CA ASP A 7 32.20 -5.65 -22.18
C ASP A 7 32.36 -6.49 -20.89
N PHE A 8 31.69 -7.64 -20.85
CA PHE A 8 31.68 -8.54 -19.70
C PHE A 8 32.69 -9.70 -19.83
N SER A 9 33.43 -9.79 -20.94
CA SER A 9 34.37 -10.90 -21.21
C SER A 9 35.45 -11.06 -20.14
N SER A 10 35.75 -9.98 -19.40
CA SER A 10 36.74 -9.96 -18.32
C SER A 10 36.21 -10.31 -16.93
N LEU A 11 34.88 -10.41 -16.74
CA LEU A 11 34.28 -10.70 -15.44
C LEU A 11 34.57 -12.13 -14.98
N GLY A 12 34.67 -13.08 -15.91
CA GLY A 12 34.98 -14.48 -15.61
C GLY A 12 33.89 -15.19 -14.80
N VAL A 13 33.94 -16.52 -14.76
CA VAL A 13 32.90 -17.38 -14.11
C VAL A 13 32.92 -17.27 -12.57
N ALA A 14 33.91 -16.59 -11.99
CA ALA A 14 34.18 -16.59 -10.54
C ALA A 14 33.85 -15.28 -9.83
N SER A 15 33.21 -14.31 -10.49
CA SER A 15 32.83 -13.04 -9.87
C SER A 15 31.42 -13.10 -9.28
N ASN A 16 31.28 -12.75 -8.00
CA ASN A 16 30.03 -12.72 -7.21
C ASN A 16 29.03 -11.61 -7.65
N TYR A 17 28.91 -11.33 -8.95
CA TYR A 17 27.98 -10.31 -9.44
C TYR A 17 26.68 -10.97 -9.90
N ASP A 18 25.67 -10.95 -9.02
CA ASP A 18 24.36 -11.53 -9.34
C ASP A 18 23.46 -10.53 -10.09
N THR A 19 23.79 -9.23 -10.07
CA THR A 19 22.93 -8.17 -10.60
C THR A 19 23.66 -7.21 -11.52
N LEU A 20 23.08 -6.97 -12.69
CA LEU A 20 23.43 -5.89 -13.61
C LEU A 20 22.31 -4.84 -13.62
N ASP A 21 22.62 -3.64 -13.12
CA ASP A 21 21.70 -2.49 -13.18
C ASP A 21 22.14 -1.50 -14.25
N MET A 22 21.41 -1.48 -15.35
CA MET A 22 21.61 -0.56 -16.48
C MET A 22 20.40 0.36 -16.66
N ARG A 23 19.61 0.58 -15.62
CA ARG A 23 18.43 1.46 -15.69
C ARG A 23 18.79 2.91 -15.95
N ASN A 24 17.85 3.67 -16.50
CA ASN A 24 17.98 5.12 -16.70
C ASN A 24 19.19 5.53 -17.57
N ASN A 25 19.49 4.70 -18.57
CA ASN A 25 20.55 4.94 -19.54
C ASN A 25 19.95 5.32 -20.91
N ASN A 26 20.80 5.37 -21.94
CA ASN A 26 20.41 5.73 -23.30
C ASN A 26 20.70 4.58 -24.28
N LEU A 27 20.59 3.32 -23.84
CA LEU A 27 20.79 2.16 -24.69
C LEU A 27 19.74 2.13 -25.80
N THR A 28 20.15 1.91 -27.04
CA THR A 28 19.25 1.85 -28.21
C THR A 28 19.27 0.49 -28.90
N THR A 29 20.32 -0.29 -28.71
CA THR A 29 20.56 -1.56 -29.40
C THR A 29 21.07 -2.62 -28.45
N LEU A 30 20.71 -3.88 -28.71
CA LEU A 30 21.36 -5.06 -28.14
C LEU A 30 21.74 -5.99 -29.29
N ASP A 31 23.03 -6.25 -29.45
CA ASP A 31 23.56 -7.22 -30.40
C ASP A 31 23.93 -8.55 -29.72
N ASN A 32 24.33 -9.55 -30.50
CA ASN A 32 24.70 -10.87 -29.99
C ASN A 32 25.94 -10.86 -29.07
N ALA A 33 26.72 -9.77 -29.03
CA ALA A 33 27.87 -9.64 -28.14
C ALA A 33 27.50 -9.00 -26.79
N SER A 34 26.29 -8.43 -26.66
CA SER A 34 25.86 -7.60 -25.53
C SER A 34 26.04 -8.23 -24.16
N PHE A 35 25.83 -9.54 -24.04
CA PHE A 35 25.93 -10.27 -22.78
C PHE A 35 26.96 -11.41 -22.82
N VAL A 36 27.89 -11.40 -23.77
CA VAL A 36 28.92 -12.44 -23.86
C VAL A 36 29.77 -12.43 -22.59
N GLY A 37 29.80 -13.55 -21.88
CA GLY A 37 30.52 -13.70 -20.61
C GLY A 37 29.83 -13.07 -19.40
N ALA A 38 28.56 -12.66 -19.52
CA ALA A 38 27.79 -12.07 -18.43
C ALA A 38 27.29 -13.16 -17.44
N PRO A 39 27.64 -13.09 -16.14
CA PRO A 39 27.25 -14.10 -15.16
C PRO A 39 25.99 -13.72 -14.34
N PHE A 40 25.17 -12.78 -14.84
CA PHE A 40 24.15 -12.13 -14.01
C PHE A 40 22.86 -12.95 -13.89
N GLU A 41 22.35 -13.11 -12.67
CA GLU A 41 21.03 -13.69 -12.41
C GLU A 41 19.90 -12.64 -12.54
N THR A 42 20.21 -11.37 -12.32
CA THR A 42 19.26 -10.25 -12.37
C THR A 42 19.76 -9.17 -13.32
N VAL A 43 18.93 -8.78 -14.29
CA VAL A 43 19.30 -7.81 -15.31
C VAL A 43 18.21 -6.73 -15.42
N TYR A 44 18.54 -5.51 -15.03
CA TYR A 44 17.66 -4.34 -15.16
C TYR A 44 18.07 -3.47 -16.35
N LEU A 45 17.19 -3.38 -17.35
CA LEU A 45 17.36 -2.56 -18.56
C LEU A 45 16.27 -1.50 -18.72
N SER A 46 15.45 -1.26 -17.69
CA SER A 46 14.35 -0.30 -17.78
C SER A 46 14.79 1.15 -17.94
N HIS A 47 13.88 1.99 -18.43
CA HIS A 47 14.14 3.41 -18.70
C HIS A 47 15.35 3.60 -19.64
N ASN A 48 15.33 2.89 -20.76
CA ASN A 48 16.28 3.03 -21.87
C ASN A 48 15.50 3.36 -23.17
N ASN A 49 16.17 3.28 -24.32
CA ASN A 49 15.58 3.54 -25.63
C ASN A 49 15.57 2.31 -26.54
N LEU A 50 15.59 1.10 -25.97
CA LEU A 50 15.67 -0.15 -26.73
C LEU A 50 14.41 -0.31 -27.59
N ALA A 51 14.59 -0.63 -28.87
CA ALA A 51 13.50 -0.95 -29.77
C ALA A 51 13.69 -2.36 -30.34
N ASP A 52 12.59 -3.10 -30.53
CA ASP A 52 12.60 -4.49 -30.97
C ASP A 52 13.42 -4.72 -32.26
N ARG A 53 13.32 -3.80 -33.22
CA ARG A 53 14.09 -3.86 -34.48
C ARG A 53 15.62 -3.75 -34.31
N PHE A 54 16.10 -3.34 -33.15
CA PHE A 54 17.52 -3.21 -32.82
C PHE A 54 17.97 -4.16 -31.71
N ILE A 55 17.13 -5.13 -31.35
CA ILE A 55 17.48 -6.25 -30.48
C ILE A 55 17.69 -7.45 -31.40
N SER A 56 18.94 -7.89 -31.50
CA SER A 56 19.32 -9.03 -32.34
C SER A 56 18.75 -10.33 -31.77
N ALA A 57 18.53 -11.33 -32.63
CA ALA A 57 17.93 -12.60 -32.21
C ALA A 57 18.76 -13.34 -31.15
N GLY A 58 20.08 -13.18 -31.15
CA GLY A 58 21.00 -13.74 -30.16
C GLY A 58 21.39 -12.76 -29.06
N ALA A 59 20.67 -11.65 -28.89
CA ALA A 59 21.08 -10.59 -27.97
C ALA A 59 21.33 -11.08 -26.55
N PHE A 60 20.53 -12.05 -26.07
CA PHE A 60 20.60 -12.60 -24.72
C PHE A 60 21.30 -13.98 -24.63
N GLU A 61 22.01 -14.44 -25.67
CA GLU A 61 22.67 -15.76 -25.69
C GLU A 61 23.58 -16.00 -24.47
N GLY A 62 24.30 -14.98 -24.02
CA GLY A 62 25.19 -15.09 -22.87
C GLY A 62 24.49 -15.21 -21.51
N LEU A 63 23.17 -14.99 -21.44
CA LEU A 63 22.39 -15.05 -20.20
C LEU A 63 21.56 -16.33 -20.06
N VAL A 64 21.46 -17.15 -21.11
CA VAL A 64 20.51 -18.28 -21.22
C VAL A 64 20.43 -19.11 -19.94
N ASP A 65 21.58 -19.52 -19.40
CA ASP A 65 21.65 -20.44 -18.25
C ASP A 65 21.75 -19.74 -16.87
N SER A 66 21.62 -18.41 -16.81
CA SER A 66 21.87 -17.63 -15.58
C SER A 66 20.74 -16.69 -15.19
N VAL A 67 20.12 -16.00 -16.14
CA VAL A 67 19.17 -14.94 -15.82
C VAL A 67 17.83 -15.49 -15.33
N LYS A 68 17.44 -15.06 -14.12
CA LYS A 68 16.16 -15.34 -13.47
C LYS A 68 15.23 -14.14 -13.51
N ILE A 69 15.77 -12.92 -13.39
CA ILE A 69 15.00 -11.67 -13.39
C ILE A 69 15.45 -10.80 -14.55
N LEU A 70 14.52 -10.45 -15.43
CA LEU A 70 14.77 -9.57 -16.57
C LEU A 70 13.74 -8.45 -16.63
N ASP A 71 14.21 -7.21 -16.51
CA ASP A 71 13.39 -6.01 -16.62
C ASP A 71 13.70 -5.24 -17.91
N LEU A 72 12.73 -5.21 -18.82
CA LEU A 72 12.75 -4.47 -20.08
C LEU A 72 11.72 -3.32 -20.08
N GLY A 73 11.16 -2.96 -18.92
CA GLY A 73 10.14 -1.94 -18.77
C GLY A 73 10.57 -0.56 -19.29
N PHE A 74 9.63 0.32 -19.63
CA PHE A 74 9.94 1.71 -20.03
C PHE A 74 11.02 1.80 -21.15
N ASN A 75 10.79 1.09 -22.25
CA ASN A 75 11.61 1.13 -23.47
C ASN A 75 10.72 1.45 -24.70
N ASN A 76 11.27 1.29 -25.91
CA ASN A 76 10.57 1.53 -27.17
C ASN A 76 10.20 0.23 -27.92
N ILE A 77 9.96 -0.86 -27.19
CA ILE A 77 9.69 -2.19 -27.75
C ILE A 77 8.24 -2.23 -28.27
N GLN A 78 8.03 -2.45 -29.57
CA GLN A 78 6.67 -2.55 -30.14
C GLN A 78 6.15 -3.98 -30.20
N LYS A 79 7.06 -4.96 -30.19
CA LYS A 79 6.79 -6.40 -30.19
C LYS A 79 7.82 -7.10 -29.33
N LEU A 80 7.43 -8.14 -28.60
CA LEU A 80 8.39 -8.94 -27.84
C LEU A 80 9.50 -9.46 -28.77
N PRO A 81 10.78 -9.21 -28.45
CA PRO A 81 11.90 -9.64 -29.28
C PRO A 81 12.05 -11.15 -29.24
N THR A 82 12.36 -11.77 -30.39
CA THR A 82 12.51 -13.23 -30.48
C THR A 82 13.63 -13.80 -29.64
N ALA A 83 14.60 -12.96 -29.24
CA ALA A 83 15.72 -13.34 -28.37
C ALA A 83 15.27 -13.84 -26.99
N LEU A 84 14.06 -13.50 -26.54
CA LEU A 84 13.50 -14.00 -25.27
C LEU A 84 13.25 -15.51 -25.28
N LYS A 85 13.10 -16.14 -26.45
CA LYS A 85 12.81 -17.58 -26.56
C LYS A 85 13.92 -18.47 -26.05
N GLU A 86 15.16 -17.99 -26.08
CA GLU A 86 16.34 -18.75 -25.68
C GLU A 86 16.51 -18.78 -24.16
N LEU A 87 15.84 -17.88 -23.44
CA LEU A 87 15.97 -17.76 -21.98
C LEU A 87 15.11 -18.83 -21.28
N ASN A 88 15.77 -19.82 -20.69
CA ASN A 88 15.14 -21.02 -20.12
C ASN A 88 15.14 -21.06 -18.57
N MET A 89 15.64 -20.00 -17.92
CA MET A 89 15.72 -19.87 -16.46
C MET A 89 14.95 -18.65 -15.92
N VAL A 90 14.33 -17.84 -16.79
CA VAL A 90 13.65 -16.61 -16.37
C VAL A 90 12.40 -16.94 -15.58
N GLU A 91 12.35 -16.44 -14.36
CA GLU A 91 11.26 -16.56 -13.40
C GLU A 91 10.44 -15.26 -13.35
N GLU A 92 11.09 -14.09 -13.45
CA GLU A 92 10.44 -12.79 -13.42
C GLU A 92 10.77 -11.98 -14.68
N LEU A 93 9.72 -11.53 -15.38
CA LEU A 93 9.85 -10.72 -16.59
C LEU A 93 8.96 -9.48 -16.53
N ASP A 94 9.58 -8.30 -16.66
CA ASP A 94 8.87 -7.02 -16.82
C ASP A 94 9.05 -6.49 -18.24
N VAL A 95 7.93 -6.23 -18.92
CA VAL A 95 7.87 -5.62 -20.25
C VAL A 95 6.90 -4.44 -20.30
N SER A 96 6.50 -3.91 -19.15
CA SER A 96 5.57 -2.79 -19.01
C SER A 96 6.07 -1.50 -19.66
N HIS A 97 5.17 -0.55 -19.91
CA HIS A 97 5.48 0.78 -20.43
C HIS A 97 6.31 0.77 -21.72
N ASN A 98 6.12 -0.26 -22.53
CA ASN A 98 6.62 -0.34 -23.89
C ASN A 98 5.45 -0.05 -24.85
N PRO A 99 5.67 0.65 -25.98
CA PRO A 99 4.61 1.01 -26.93
C PRO A 99 4.15 -0.18 -27.78
N MET A 100 3.86 -1.31 -27.13
CA MET A 100 3.42 -2.53 -27.80
C MET A 100 2.02 -2.35 -28.33
N ARG A 101 1.86 -2.63 -29.62
CA ARG A 101 0.56 -2.69 -30.29
C ARG A 101 0.41 -4.06 -30.88
N PHE A 102 -0.35 -4.92 -30.22
CA PHE A 102 -0.81 -6.16 -30.82
C PHE A 102 -2.32 -6.07 -31.04
N SER A 103 -2.76 -6.57 -32.18
CA SER A 103 -4.18 -6.71 -32.51
C SER A 103 -4.82 -7.90 -31.80
N ASN A 104 -4.01 -8.87 -31.35
CA ASN A 104 -4.48 -10.12 -30.77
C ASN A 104 -3.80 -10.42 -29.42
N SER A 105 -2.52 -10.81 -29.43
CA SER A 105 -1.84 -11.34 -28.24
C SER A 105 -0.32 -11.20 -28.33
N PHE A 106 0.39 -11.56 -27.25
CA PHE A 106 1.84 -11.76 -27.32
C PHE A 106 2.19 -12.93 -28.26
N PRO A 107 3.40 -12.99 -28.84
CA PRO A 107 3.80 -14.09 -29.71
C PRO A 107 3.79 -15.43 -28.95
N ALA A 108 2.88 -16.34 -29.34
CA ALA A 108 2.63 -17.59 -28.61
C ALA A 108 3.86 -18.50 -28.51
N ASP A 109 4.78 -18.42 -29.47
CA ASP A 109 6.03 -19.16 -29.44
C ASP A 109 7.00 -18.66 -28.35
N ILE A 110 7.04 -17.34 -28.08
CA ILE A 110 7.77 -16.76 -26.94
C ILE A 110 7.10 -17.18 -25.63
N MET A 111 5.78 -16.99 -25.53
CA MET A 111 5.04 -17.28 -24.31
C MET A 111 5.14 -18.76 -23.91
N ARG A 112 5.09 -19.67 -24.89
CA ARG A 112 5.25 -21.11 -24.66
C ARG A 112 6.69 -21.49 -24.27
N ALA A 113 7.69 -20.84 -24.85
CA ALA A 113 9.10 -21.14 -24.52
C ALA A 113 9.42 -20.80 -23.05
N MET A 114 8.84 -19.72 -22.53
CA MET A 114 9.06 -19.24 -21.17
C MET A 114 8.01 -19.74 -20.17
N GLY A 115 6.97 -20.44 -20.64
CA GLY A 115 5.77 -20.67 -19.85
C GLY A 115 5.90 -21.63 -18.68
N ASP A 116 6.92 -22.50 -18.72
CA ASP A 116 7.21 -23.45 -17.66
C ASP A 116 8.06 -22.84 -16.52
N THR A 117 8.63 -21.65 -16.72
CA THR A 117 9.58 -21.02 -15.78
C THR A 117 9.06 -19.73 -15.17
N ILE A 118 8.26 -18.97 -15.92
CA ILE A 118 7.75 -17.66 -15.47
C ILE A 118 6.79 -17.83 -14.28
N THR A 119 7.17 -17.21 -13.16
CA THR A 119 6.40 -17.12 -11.92
C THR A 119 5.89 -15.71 -11.65
N ALA A 120 6.57 -14.67 -12.16
CA ALA A 120 6.11 -13.29 -12.10
C ALA A 120 6.16 -12.62 -13.47
N PHE A 121 5.07 -11.96 -13.85
CA PHE A 121 4.99 -11.25 -15.12
C PHE A 121 4.35 -9.88 -14.96
N THR A 122 5.03 -8.87 -15.48
CA THR A 122 4.57 -7.48 -15.48
C THR A 122 4.45 -6.98 -16.91
N PHE A 123 3.27 -6.49 -17.27
CA PHE A 123 3.03 -5.90 -18.58
C PHE A 123 2.02 -4.75 -18.50
N GLY A 124 1.82 -4.07 -19.61
CA GLY A 124 0.80 -3.03 -19.72
C GLY A 124 1.35 -1.78 -20.39
N ASN A 125 0.47 -1.06 -21.06
CA ASN A 125 0.71 0.25 -21.69
C ASN A 125 -0.62 0.81 -22.24
N ASN A 126 -0.64 2.10 -22.50
CA ASN A 126 -1.81 2.82 -23.03
C ASN A 126 -2.16 2.53 -24.51
N GLN A 127 -1.42 1.65 -25.21
CA GLN A 127 -1.64 1.29 -26.61
C GLN A 127 -2.19 -0.13 -26.81
N LEU A 128 -2.36 -0.91 -25.73
CA LEU A 128 -2.93 -2.25 -25.79
C LEU A 128 -4.39 -2.23 -26.22
N VAL A 129 -4.71 -2.95 -27.30
CA VAL A 129 -6.07 -2.99 -27.87
C VAL A 129 -6.87 -4.18 -27.33
N SER A 130 -6.19 -5.23 -26.88
CA SER A 130 -6.82 -6.46 -26.38
C SER A 130 -6.03 -7.05 -25.21
N TRP A 131 -6.71 -7.87 -24.41
CA TRP A 131 -6.06 -8.70 -23.40
C TRP A 131 -5.27 -9.84 -24.08
N PRO A 132 -4.02 -10.10 -23.66
CA PRO A 132 -3.20 -11.12 -24.30
C PRO A 132 -3.57 -12.54 -23.83
N GLU A 133 -4.47 -13.21 -24.54
CA GLU A 133 -4.89 -14.60 -24.25
C GLU A 133 -3.74 -15.62 -24.18
N SER A 134 -2.60 -15.37 -24.84
CA SER A 134 -1.41 -16.23 -24.81
C SER A 134 -0.72 -16.28 -23.44
N LEU A 135 -1.15 -15.48 -22.47
CA LEU A 135 -0.74 -15.60 -21.06
C LEU A 135 -1.11 -16.96 -20.47
N ASN A 136 -2.07 -17.68 -21.08
CA ASN A 136 -2.44 -19.03 -20.68
C ASN A 136 -1.29 -20.06 -20.75
N HIS A 137 -0.19 -19.72 -21.42
CA HIS A 137 1.02 -20.55 -21.44
C HIS A 137 1.86 -20.43 -20.16
N PHE A 138 1.68 -19.39 -19.34
CA PHE A 138 2.42 -19.20 -18.09
C PHE A 138 1.78 -20.02 -16.95
N VAL A 139 1.93 -21.34 -17.04
CA VAL A 139 1.25 -22.29 -16.15
C VAL A 139 1.81 -22.34 -14.73
N GLN A 140 2.97 -21.72 -14.49
CA GLN A 140 3.58 -21.55 -13.16
C GLN A 140 3.38 -20.14 -12.59
N LEU A 141 2.59 -19.27 -13.26
CA LEU A 141 2.45 -17.88 -12.86
C LEU A 141 1.82 -17.76 -11.47
N GLN A 142 2.52 -17.05 -10.58
CA GLN A 142 2.13 -16.76 -9.20
C GLN A 142 1.80 -15.28 -9.00
N LYS A 143 2.51 -14.39 -9.70
CA LYS A 143 2.33 -12.94 -9.60
C LYS A 143 2.07 -12.34 -10.98
N LEU A 144 0.97 -11.62 -11.12
CA LEU A 144 0.64 -10.89 -12.33
C LEU A 144 0.45 -9.42 -12.01
N HIS A 145 1.20 -8.56 -12.69
CA HIS A 145 1.03 -7.12 -12.61
C HIS A 145 0.68 -6.56 -14.00
N VAL A 146 -0.42 -5.80 -14.05
CA VAL A 146 -0.88 -5.10 -15.25
C VAL A 146 -0.94 -3.60 -14.94
N ASP A 147 -0.03 -2.83 -15.53
CA ASP A 147 -0.01 -1.38 -15.36
C ASP A 147 -0.35 -0.69 -16.69
N GLN A 148 -1.49 0.00 -16.70
CA GLN A 148 -2.11 0.60 -17.87
C GLN A 148 -2.64 -0.38 -18.91
N LEU A 149 -3.83 -0.06 -19.39
CA LEU A 149 -4.46 -0.69 -20.54
C LEU A 149 -4.89 0.39 -21.53
N GLY A 150 -4.96 0.04 -22.81
CA GLY A 150 -5.43 1.00 -23.82
C GLY A 150 -6.87 1.43 -23.56
N SER A 151 -7.18 2.68 -23.93
CA SER A 151 -8.43 3.36 -23.56
C SER A 151 -9.71 2.65 -24.02
N PHE A 152 -9.63 1.75 -25.00
CA PHE A 152 -10.76 1.00 -25.52
C PHE A 152 -11.04 -0.28 -24.71
N MET A 153 -10.10 -0.74 -23.90
CA MET A 153 -10.25 -1.95 -23.08
C MET A 153 -10.89 -1.59 -21.74
N GLN A 154 -12.22 -1.61 -21.74
CA GLN A 154 -13.05 -1.26 -20.57
C GLN A 154 -13.53 -2.49 -19.79
N VAL A 155 -13.54 -3.67 -20.41
CA VAL A 155 -14.00 -4.92 -19.81
C VAL A 155 -13.07 -6.05 -20.24
N LEU A 156 -12.71 -6.91 -19.28
CA LEU A 156 -11.98 -8.15 -19.57
C LEU A 156 -12.95 -9.33 -19.69
N THR A 157 -12.60 -10.29 -20.54
CA THR A 157 -13.39 -11.52 -20.70
C THR A 157 -13.30 -12.38 -19.42
N PRO A 158 -14.30 -13.24 -19.13
CA PRO A 158 -14.22 -14.18 -18.01
C PRO A 158 -13.05 -15.18 -18.11
N GLU A 159 -12.44 -15.31 -19.28
CA GLU A 159 -11.31 -16.19 -19.60
C GLU A 159 -9.96 -15.47 -19.53
N ALA A 160 -9.91 -14.18 -19.20
CA ALA A 160 -8.68 -13.40 -19.17
C ALA A 160 -7.56 -14.04 -18.32
N PHE A 161 -7.90 -14.70 -17.22
CA PHE A 161 -6.94 -15.36 -16.33
C PHE A 161 -6.87 -16.88 -16.51
N HIS A 162 -7.25 -17.37 -17.69
CA HIS A 162 -7.16 -18.79 -18.00
C HIS A 162 -5.71 -19.27 -18.07
N GLY A 163 -5.41 -20.43 -17.48
CA GLY A 163 -4.09 -21.08 -17.50
C GLY A 163 -3.35 -21.03 -16.16
N PHE A 164 -3.75 -20.15 -15.25
CA PHE A 164 -3.13 -19.96 -13.94
C PHE A 164 -4.16 -19.83 -12.80
N GLU A 165 -5.35 -20.43 -12.97
CA GLU A 165 -6.43 -20.43 -11.97
C GLU A 165 -6.05 -21.10 -10.65
N THR A 166 -5.06 -22.00 -10.68
CA THR A 166 -4.57 -22.74 -9.50
C THR A 166 -3.21 -22.27 -9.00
N THR A 167 -2.56 -21.34 -9.69
CA THR A 167 -1.17 -20.94 -9.37
C THR A 167 -1.07 -19.48 -8.97
N LEU A 168 -1.95 -18.61 -9.46
CA LEU A 168 -1.90 -17.18 -9.15
C LEU A 168 -2.24 -16.91 -7.67
N LEU A 169 -1.33 -16.21 -7.00
CA LEU A 169 -1.41 -15.80 -5.60
C LEU A 169 -1.57 -14.29 -5.45
N TYR A 170 -0.96 -13.53 -6.37
CA TYR A 170 -0.92 -12.07 -6.38
C TYR A 170 -1.39 -11.52 -7.73
N LEU A 171 -2.38 -10.64 -7.70
CA LEU A 171 -2.86 -9.92 -8.88
C LEU A 171 -2.89 -8.43 -8.60
N LYS A 172 -2.11 -7.67 -9.38
CA LYS A 172 -2.17 -6.21 -9.42
C LYS A 172 -2.63 -5.74 -10.80
N ILE A 173 -3.68 -4.93 -10.85
CA ILE A 173 -4.15 -4.28 -12.08
C ILE A 173 -4.39 -2.81 -11.74
N GLU A 174 -3.57 -1.93 -12.31
CA GLU A 174 -3.62 -0.50 -11.98
C GLU A 174 -3.60 0.42 -13.20
N ASN A 175 -4.04 1.66 -12.98
CA ASN A 175 -4.01 2.74 -13.98
C ASN A 175 -4.78 2.40 -15.27
N THR A 176 -5.92 1.71 -15.17
CA THR A 176 -6.71 1.28 -16.34
C THR A 176 -7.99 2.09 -16.54
N ASN A 177 -8.66 1.83 -17.67
CA ASN A 177 -10.00 2.36 -17.96
C ASN A 177 -11.08 1.30 -17.77
N LEU A 178 -10.80 0.27 -16.95
CA LEU A 178 -11.76 -0.78 -16.66
C LEU A 178 -12.95 -0.21 -15.87
N ILE A 179 -14.15 -0.60 -16.27
CA ILE A 179 -15.40 -0.15 -15.63
C ILE A 179 -15.88 -1.09 -14.52
N ALA A 180 -15.19 -2.21 -14.33
CA ALA A 180 -15.51 -3.20 -13.32
C ALA A 180 -14.30 -4.08 -12.99
N VAL A 181 -14.26 -4.55 -11.75
CA VAL A 181 -13.36 -5.64 -11.34
C VAL A 181 -13.70 -6.88 -12.19
N PRO A 182 -12.75 -7.48 -12.92
CA PRO A 182 -13.03 -8.56 -13.86
C PRO A 182 -13.67 -9.79 -13.22
N ILE A 183 -14.73 -10.31 -13.83
CA ILE A 183 -15.43 -11.52 -13.34
C ILE A 183 -14.51 -12.75 -13.36
N GLY A 184 -13.50 -12.78 -14.23
CA GLY A 184 -12.52 -13.85 -14.31
C GLY A 184 -11.75 -14.10 -13.00
N ILE A 185 -11.60 -13.08 -12.14
CA ILE A 185 -10.93 -13.20 -10.84
C ILE A 185 -11.60 -14.25 -9.95
N SER A 186 -12.93 -14.43 -10.10
CA SER A 186 -13.69 -15.43 -9.35
C SER A 186 -13.27 -16.88 -9.60
N LYS A 187 -12.50 -17.15 -10.67
CA LYS A 187 -11.97 -18.48 -10.99
C LYS A 187 -10.62 -18.77 -10.29
N LEU A 188 -9.95 -17.75 -9.76
CA LEU A 188 -8.62 -17.86 -9.14
C LEU A 188 -8.73 -18.46 -7.73
N LYS A 189 -8.34 -19.73 -7.60
CA LYS A 189 -8.59 -20.53 -6.38
C LYS A 189 -7.64 -20.21 -5.23
N ASN A 190 -6.44 -19.74 -5.56
CA ASN A 190 -5.36 -19.50 -4.61
C ASN A 190 -5.00 -18.02 -4.49
N LEU A 191 -5.82 -17.10 -5.02
CA LEU A 191 -5.55 -15.68 -4.92
C LEU A 191 -5.61 -15.22 -3.46
N GLU A 192 -4.52 -14.66 -2.99
CA GLU A 192 -4.33 -14.15 -1.63
C GLU A 192 -4.29 -12.62 -1.59
N GLU A 193 -3.72 -12.00 -2.63
CA GLU A 193 -3.56 -10.55 -2.72
C GLU A 193 -4.16 -10.02 -4.02
N LEU A 194 -5.11 -9.09 -3.88
CA LEU A 194 -5.76 -8.40 -5.00
C LEU A 194 -5.56 -6.89 -4.84
N HIS A 195 -4.80 -6.30 -5.76
CA HIS A 195 -4.61 -4.86 -5.88
C HIS A 195 -5.26 -4.40 -7.17
N PHE A 196 -6.29 -3.59 -7.08
CA PHE A 196 -7.02 -3.12 -8.24
C PHE A 196 -7.11 -1.60 -8.20
N ASP A 197 -5.96 -0.93 -8.17
CA ASP A 197 -5.86 0.48 -7.79
C ASP A 197 -5.85 1.44 -9.00
N ASP A 198 -6.24 2.69 -8.76
CA ASP A 198 -6.23 3.79 -9.73
C ASP A 198 -7.01 3.44 -11.02
N ASN A 199 -8.17 2.82 -10.85
CA ASN A 199 -9.11 2.47 -11.92
C ASN A 199 -10.42 3.28 -11.76
N PRO A 200 -10.41 4.60 -12.02
CA PRO A 200 -11.46 5.53 -11.58
C PRO A 200 -12.82 5.34 -12.27
N GLN A 201 -12.91 4.45 -13.27
CA GLN A 201 -14.15 4.13 -13.97
C GLN A 201 -14.92 2.97 -13.31
N ILE A 202 -14.34 2.27 -12.32
CA ILE A 202 -15.00 1.18 -11.59
C ILE A 202 -16.24 1.70 -10.88
N THR A 203 -16.08 2.68 -9.99
CA THR A 203 -17.15 3.19 -9.11
C THR A 203 -17.83 2.08 -8.29
N ASP A 204 -18.81 2.42 -7.45
CA ASP A 204 -19.55 1.45 -6.66
C ASP A 204 -20.16 0.29 -7.49
N LYS A 205 -20.51 0.56 -8.77
CA LYS A 205 -21.18 -0.41 -9.64
C LYS A 205 -20.23 -1.45 -10.24
N GLY A 206 -18.93 -1.15 -10.30
CA GLY A 206 -17.93 -2.02 -10.90
C GLY A 206 -17.36 -3.07 -9.94
N VAL A 207 -17.58 -2.91 -8.62
CA VAL A 207 -17.16 -3.90 -7.62
C VAL A 207 -18.26 -4.95 -7.44
N LEU A 208 -18.32 -5.89 -8.39
CA LEU A 208 -19.34 -6.93 -8.46
C LEU A 208 -19.00 -8.11 -7.54
N ILE A 209 -19.99 -8.64 -6.81
CA ILE A 209 -19.83 -9.85 -5.98
C ILE A 209 -19.33 -11.04 -6.82
N GLN A 210 -19.76 -11.12 -8.08
CA GLN A 210 -19.37 -12.17 -9.03
C GLN A 210 -17.89 -12.13 -9.42
N SER A 211 -17.18 -11.05 -9.14
CA SER A 211 -15.75 -10.92 -9.47
C SER A 211 -14.84 -11.55 -8.44
N PHE A 212 -15.35 -11.86 -7.25
CA PHE A 212 -14.53 -12.38 -6.16
C PHE A 212 -14.64 -13.92 -6.06
N PRO A 213 -13.59 -14.62 -5.62
CA PRO A 213 -13.51 -16.09 -5.56
C PRO A 213 -14.32 -16.68 -4.39
N LEU A 214 -15.55 -16.22 -4.19
CA LEU A 214 -16.41 -16.56 -3.05
C LEU A 214 -16.95 -17.99 -3.07
N LYS A 215 -16.87 -18.68 -4.22
CA LYS A 215 -17.34 -20.08 -4.36
C LYS A 215 -16.40 -21.08 -3.69
N PHE A 216 -15.19 -20.66 -3.35
CA PHE A 216 -14.21 -21.50 -2.68
C PHE A 216 -14.23 -21.14 -1.20
N GLU A 217 -14.61 -22.09 -0.35
CA GLU A 217 -14.72 -21.87 1.10
C GLU A 217 -13.59 -22.58 1.86
N PRO A 218 -12.81 -21.85 2.69
CA PRO A 218 -12.83 -20.39 2.85
C PRO A 218 -12.17 -19.65 1.65
N PRO A 219 -12.64 -18.44 1.28
CA PRO A 219 -11.91 -17.58 0.36
C PRO A 219 -10.53 -17.27 0.94
N LYS A 220 -9.48 -17.30 0.10
CA LYS A 220 -8.10 -17.07 0.53
C LYS A 220 -7.62 -15.62 0.43
N LEU A 221 -8.47 -14.71 -0.03
CA LEU A 221 -8.11 -13.29 -0.14
C LEU A 221 -7.85 -12.69 1.24
N ARG A 222 -6.59 -12.30 1.46
CA ARG A 222 -6.06 -11.68 2.68
C ARG A 222 -5.84 -10.20 2.52
N ILE A 223 -5.45 -9.75 1.33
CA ILE A 223 -5.21 -8.34 1.04
C ILE A 223 -6.07 -7.92 -0.13
N VAL A 224 -6.85 -6.86 0.08
CA VAL A 224 -7.62 -6.20 -0.98
C VAL A 224 -7.32 -4.70 -0.96
N SER A 225 -6.88 -4.19 -2.10
CA SER A 225 -6.68 -2.77 -2.36
C SER A 225 -7.57 -2.35 -3.52
N LEU A 226 -8.37 -1.30 -3.29
CA LEU A 226 -9.28 -0.67 -4.26
C LEU A 226 -9.09 0.86 -4.19
N ASP A 227 -7.83 1.29 -4.16
CA ASP A 227 -7.49 2.70 -4.01
C ASP A 227 -7.81 3.46 -5.30
N GLY A 228 -8.32 4.69 -5.22
CA GLY A 228 -8.45 5.53 -6.42
C GLY A 228 -9.47 5.03 -7.47
N ASP A 229 -10.42 4.18 -7.05
CA ASP A 229 -11.39 3.51 -7.93
C ASP A 229 -12.72 4.26 -8.11
N GLY A 230 -12.81 5.46 -7.55
CA GLY A 230 -14.02 6.29 -7.62
C GLY A 230 -15.17 5.72 -6.78
N LEU A 231 -14.85 4.98 -5.71
CA LEU A 231 -15.84 4.47 -4.77
C LEU A 231 -16.42 5.59 -3.92
N THR A 232 -17.71 5.51 -3.67
CA THR A 232 -18.43 6.40 -2.74
C THR A 232 -18.98 5.68 -1.52
N LYS A 233 -18.88 4.33 -1.50
CA LYS A 233 -19.40 3.44 -0.45
C LYS A 233 -18.46 2.26 -0.22
N PHE A 234 -18.63 1.56 0.91
CA PHE A 234 -17.93 0.28 1.07
C PHE A 234 -18.53 -0.78 0.14
N PRO A 235 -17.70 -1.54 -0.58
CA PRO A 235 -18.16 -2.62 -1.42
C PRO A 235 -18.93 -3.69 -0.62
N PRO A 236 -20.18 -4.05 -1.00
CA PRO A 236 -20.98 -5.09 -0.32
C PRO A 236 -20.34 -6.49 -0.29
N VAL A 237 -19.28 -6.71 -1.07
CA VAL A 237 -18.57 -7.98 -1.14
C VAL A 237 -17.72 -8.25 0.11
N LEU A 238 -17.32 -7.22 0.84
CA LEU A 238 -16.40 -7.32 1.98
C LEU A 238 -16.90 -8.27 3.07
N LYS A 239 -18.21 -8.30 3.34
CA LYS A 239 -18.83 -9.23 4.32
C LYS A 239 -18.64 -10.72 4.00
N TYR A 240 -18.24 -11.07 2.77
CA TYR A 240 -17.98 -12.46 2.37
C TYR A 240 -16.49 -12.82 2.42
N LEU A 241 -15.60 -11.84 2.58
CA LEU A 241 -14.15 -12.05 2.61
C LEU A 241 -13.67 -12.36 4.04
N ARG A 242 -13.93 -13.59 4.48
CA ARG A 242 -13.70 -14.03 5.88
C ARG A 242 -12.24 -14.30 6.26
N ALA A 243 -11.31 -14.18 5.31
CA ALA A 243 -9.87 -14.29 5.54
C ALA A 243 -9.14 -12.96 5.31
N LEU A 244 -9.89 -11.87 5.16
CA LEU A 244 -9.34 -10.56 4.85
C LEU A 244 -8.59 -10.04 6.07
N ASP A 245 -7.29 -9.80 5.93
CA ASP A 245 -6.43 -9.24 6.97
C ASP A 245 -6.27 -7.73 6.76
N LYS A 246 -6.11 -7.28 5.50
CA LYS A 246 -5.83 -5.89 5.13
C LYS A 246 -6.78 -5.40 4.05
N LEU A 247 -7.34 -4.21 4.27
CA LEU A 247 -8.20 -3.50 3.33
C LEU A 247 -7.69 -2.07 3.13
N SER A 248 -7.42 -1.70 1.88
CA SER A 248 -7.11 -0.32 1.49
C SER A 248 -8.17 0.20 0.54
N LEU A 249 -8.74 1.36 0.85
CA LEU A 249 -9.71 2.08 0.01
C LEU A 249 -9.29 3.54 -0.16
N ASP A 250 -7.99 3.83 -0.14
CA ASP A 250 -7.46 5.18 -0.15
C ASP A 250 -7.87 5.92 -1.44
N ARG A 251 -7.81 7.26 -1.41
CA ARG A 251 -8.04 8.11 -2.60
C ARG A 251 -9.42 7.88 -3.26
N ASN A 252 -10.42 7.45 -2.50
CA ASN A 252 -11.83 7.38 -2.91
C ASN A 252 -12.61 8.60 -2.39
N LEU A 253 -13.91 8.72 -2.71
CA LEU A 253 -14.75 9.85 -2.27
C LEU A 253 -15.95 9.33 -1.48
N LEU A 254 -15.69 8.87 -0.25
CA LEU A 254 -16.68 8.15 0.55
C LEU A 254 -17.65 9.15 1.22
N ASP A 255 -18.89 9.24 0.71
CA ASP A 255 -19.85 10.30 1.09
C ASP A 255 -20.63 10.02 2.39
N PHE A 256 -21.11 8.79 2.60
CA PHE A 256 -21.94 8.45 3.77
C PHE A 256 -21.86 6.97 4.10
N LEU A 257 -21.48 6.70 5.35
CA LEU A 257 -21.10 5.37 5.82
C LEU A 257 -22.06 4.91 6.91
N SER A 258 -23.30 4.65 6.50
CA SER A 258 -24.20 3.75 7.21
C SER A 258 -24.47 2.56 6.29
N ASP A 259 -23.43 1.74 6.08
CA ASP A 259 -23.49 0.69 5.07
C ASP A 259 -23.67 -0.67 5.75
N ALA A 260 -24.84 -1.26 5.56
CA ALA A 260 -25.10 -2.70 5.75
C ALA A 260 -24.14 -3.61 4.93
N SER A 261 -23.21 -3.02 4.17
CA SER A 261 -22.11 -3.68 3.45
C SER A 261 -21.00 -4.19 4.37
N ILE A 262 -20.79 -3.56 5.54
CA ILE A 262 -19.79 -3.96 6.55
C ILE A 262 -20.44 -4.75 7.70
N GLU A 263 -21.76 -4.64 7.84
CA GLU A 263 -22.53 -5.40 8.81
C GLU A 263 -22.30 -6.92 8.62
N GLY A 264 -21.78 -7.57 9.66
CA GLY A 264 -21.70 -9.02 9.76
C GLY A 264 -20.41 -9.67 9.27
N ASN A 265 -19.37 -9.62 10.11
CA ASN A 265 -18.20 -10.53 10.10
C ASN A 265 -17.10 -10.19 9.07
N VAL A 266 -16.77 -8.91 8.92
CA VAL A 266 -15.50 -8.51 8.30
C VAL A 266 -14.37 -8.77 9.30
N THR A 267 -13.33 -9.46 8.84
CA THR A 267 -12.21 -9.95 9.68
C THR A 267 -10.96 -9.08 9.58
N ALA A 268 -11.02 -7.99 8.81
CA ALA A 268 -9.90 -7.10 8.56
C ALA A 268 -9.31 -6.56 9.86
N THR A 269 -7.99 -6.69 9.97
CA THR A 269 -7.18 -6.20 11.09
C THR A 269 -6.52 -4.87 10.77
N GLU A 270 -6.28 -4.59 9.48
CA GLU A 270 -5.74 -3.31 9.01
C GLU A 270 -6.71 -2.67 8.01
N LEU A 271 -7.06 -1.41 8.26
CA LEU A 271 -7.88 -0.60 7.35
C LEU A 271 -7.21 0.75 7.08
N SER A 272 -7.06 1.07 5.79
CA SER A 272 -6.62 2.37 5.30
C SER A 272 -7.75 3.08 4.55
N LEU A 273 -8.06 4.31 4.95
CA LEU A 273 -9.01 5.22 4.32
C LEU A 273 -8.37 6.61 4.11
N VAL A 274 -7.13 6.64 3.64
CA VAL A 274 -6.36 7.88 3.47
C VAL A 274 -6.91 8.66 2.27
N ASN A 275 -7.10 9.97 2.46
CA ASN A 275 -7.57 10.87 1.40
C ASN A 275 -8.91 10.41 0.79
N CYS A 276 -9.86 10.07 1.65
CA CYS A 276 -11.20 9.60 1.26
C CYS A 276 -12.28 10.69 1.26
N GLY A 277 -11.91 11.94 1.58
CA GLY A 277 -12.83 13.08 1.70
C GLY A 277 -13.72 13.04 2.94
N LEU A 278 -13.39 12.24 3.96
CA LEU A 278 -14.21 12.06 5.17
C LEU A 278 -14.22 13.35 6.02
N ASP A 279 -15.40 13.78 6.47
CA ASP A 279 -15.58 14.92 7.38
C ASP A 279 -15.70 14.52 8.87
N ARG A 280 -15.89 13.22 9.12
CA ARG A 280 -16.01 12.59 10.45
C ARG A 280 -15.55 11.13 10.40
N ILE A 281 -15.32 10.53 11.56
CA ILE A 281 -15.09 9.09 11.65
C ILE A 281 -16.39 8.36 11.30
N PRO A 282 -16.37 7.39 10.37
CA PRO A 282 -17.58 6.75 9.93
C PRO A 282 -18.14 5.71 10.91
N GLY A 283 -19.46 5.77 11.17
CA GLY A 283 -20.13 4.81 12.06
C GLY A 283 -20.02 3.35 11.60
N ALA A 284 -19.90 3.09 10.30
CA ALA A 284 -19.70 1.73 9.76
C ALA A 284 -18.40 1.06 10.25
N LEU A 285 -17.41 1.82 10.73
CA LEU A 285 -16.22 1.24 11.36
C LEU A 285 -16.54 0.49 12.66
N SER A 286 -17.68 0.80 13.30
CA SER A 286 -18.08 0.15 14.55
C SER A 286 -18.31 -1.36 14.43
N ASP A 287 -18.55 -1.89 13.23
CA ASP A 287 -18.71 -3.33 12.96
C ASP A 287 -17.38 -4.06 12.72
N LEU A 288 -16.26 -3.33 12.62
CA LEU A 288 -14.92 -3.87 12.35
C LEU A 288 -14.18 -4.21 13.64
N HIS A 289 -14.77 -5.10 14.45
CA HIS A 289 -14.32 -5.41 15.81
C HIS A 289 -12.93 -6.04 15.94
N TYR A 290 -12.32 -6.46 14.83
CA TYR A 290 -10.98 -7.07 14.80
C TYR A 290 -9.88 -6.11 14.38
N LEU A 291 -10.21 -4.83 14.10
CA LEU A 291 -9.21 -3.85 13.70
C LEU A 291 -8.16 -3.65 14.79
N THR A 292 -6.90 -3.75 14.38
CA THR A 292 -5.72 -3.41 15.16
C THR A 292 -5.06 -2.14 14.62
N HIS A 293 -5.17 -1.87 13.31
CA HIS A 293 -4.60 -0.68 12.67
C HIS A 293 -5.65 0.06 11.84
N LEU A 294 -5.80 1.35 12.10
CA LEU A 294 -6.71 2.24 11.38
C LEU A 294 -5.98 3.52 10.96
N ASP A 295 -5.94 3.78 9.66
CA ASP A 295 -5.43 5.03 9.09
C ASP A 295 -6.56 5.84 8.43
N LEU A 296 -6.78 7.05 8.95
CA LEU A 296 -7.77 8.03 8.48
C LEU A 296 -7.08 9.33 8.03
N SER A 297 -5.79 9.29 7.70
CA SER A 297 -5.01 10.47 7.35
C SER A 297 -5.49 11.17 6.08
N GLN A 298 -5.14 12.45 5.94
CA GLN A 298 -5.46 13.29 4.78
C GLN A 298 -6.98 13.41 4.50
N ASN A 299 -7.80 13.30 5.53
CA ASN A 299 -9.24 13.57 5.46
C ASN A 299 -9.57 14.93 6.11
N ASP A 300 -10.78 15.45 5.89
CA ASP A 300 -11.27 16.69 6.54
C ASP A 300 -12.01 16.39 7.86
N ILE A 301 -11.53 15.41 8.63
CA ILE A 301 -12.17 15.03 9.90
C ILE A 301 -12.09 16.19 10.88
N LYS A 302 -13.25 16.69 11.32
CA LYS A 302 -13.35 17.84 12.22
C LYS A 302 -13.53 17.46 13.68
N THR A 303 -14.21 16.34 13.93
CA THR A 303 -14.56 15.92 15.28
C THR A 303 -14.26 14.46 15.50
N ILE A 304 -13.87 14.12 16.73
CA ILE A 304 -13.85 12.75 17.24
C ILE A 304 -14.78 12.71 18.45
N GLU A 305 -15.97 12.14 18.26
CA GLU A 305 -16.98 12.00 19.29
C GLU A 305 -16.77 10.76 20.16
N HIS A 306 -17.49 10.67 21.28
CA HIS A 306 -17.33 9.60 22.26
C HIS A 306 -17.66 8.20 21.73
N ASN A 307 -18.53 8.10 20.72
CA ASN A 307 -19.04 6.86 20.16
C ASN A 307 -18.36 6.46 18.84
N ASP A 308 -17.51 7.32 18.25
CA ASP A 308 -16.91 7.10 16.94
C ASP A 308 -15.97 5.89 16.90
N LEU A 309 -15.30 5.62 18.02
CA LEU A 309 -14.29 4.56 18.17
C LEU A 309 -14.66 3.55 19.28
N GLU A 310 -15.86 3.64 19.85
CA GLU A 310 -16.30 2.88 21.03
C GLU A 310 -16.27 1.36 20.80
N ASN A 311 -16.57 0.89 19.59
CA ASN A 311 -16.67 -0.52 19.23
C ASN A 311 -15.41 -1.10 18.56
N LEU A 312 -14.25 -0.46 18.75
CA LEU A 312 -12.94 -0.91 18.25
C LEU A 312 -11.99 -1.32 19.40
N PRO A 313 -12.35 -2.33 20.23
CA PRO A 313 -11.63 -2.64 21.46
C PRO A 313 -10.22 -3.20 21.23
N THR A 314 -9.95 -3.76 20.06
CA THR A 314 -8.66 -4.36 19.69
C THR A 314 -7.69 -3.38 19.05
N LEU A 315 -8.08 -2.11 18.87
CA LEU A 315 -7.28 -1.15 18.12
C LEU A 315 -5.96 -0.85 18.84
N GLU A 316 -4.84 -1.09 18.15
CA GLU A 316 -3.47 -0.90 18.64
C GLU A 316 -2.85 0.38 18.06
N GLN A 317 -3.18 0.72 16.82
CA GLN A 317 -2.67 1.90 16.13
C GLN A 317 -3.81 2.70 15.50
N LEU A 318 -3.91 3.98 15.88
CA LEU A 318 -4.79 4.95 15.26
C LEU A 318 -3.97 6.09 14.66
N VAL A 319 -4.14 6.32 13.36
CA VAL A 319 -3.45 7.36 12.60
C VAL A 319 -4.47 8.32 12.01
N ILE A 320 -4.38 9.59 12.39
CA ILE A 320 -5.18 10.68 11.84
C ILE A 320 -4.23 11.85 11.59
N GLN A 321 -3.50 11.82 10.48
CA GLN A 321 -2.58 12.90 10.12
C GLN A 321 -3.21 13.86 9.11
N ASN A 322 -2.74 15.11 9.11
CA ASN A 322 -3.12 16.10 8.10
C ASN A 322 -4.66 16.23 7.97
N ALA A 323 -5.31 16.48 9.10
CA ALA A 323 -6.74 16.68 9.23
C ALA A 323 -7.05 18.03 9.89
N SER A 324 -8.32 18.44 9.88
CA SER A 324 -8.76 19.74 10.42
C SER A 324 -9.46 19.57 11.77
N LEU A 325 -8.86 18.88 12.74
CA LEU A 325 -9.53 18.57 14.00
C LEU A 325 -9.84 19.84 14.81
N GLU A 326 -11.13 20.07 15.06
CA GLU A 326 -11.66 21.17 15.85
C GLU A 326 -12.01 20.73 17.27
N TYR A 327 -12.48 19.49 17.44
CA TYR A 327 -12.94 18.97 18.73
C TYR A 327 -12.66 17.47 18.89
N ILE A 328 -12.18 17.09 20.08
CA ILE A 328 -12.06 15.69 20.50
C ILE A 328 -12.78 15.57 21.84
N SER A 329 -13.78 14.69 21.89
CA SER A 329 -14.51 14.40 23.12
C SER A 329 -13.59 13.84 24.20
N ASN A 330 -13.80 14.23 25.46
CA ASN A 330 -13.02 13.72 26.59
C ASN A 330 -13.11 12.19 26.75
N ASN A 331 -14.13 11.54 26.17
CA ASN A 331 -14.29 10.09 26.23
C ASN A 331 -13.95 9.39 24.90
N ALA A 332 -13.42 10.12 23.90
CA ALA A 332 -13.18 9.62 22.54
C ALA A 332 -12.35 8.33 22.49
N PHE A 333 -11.40 8.16 23.41
CA PHE A 333 -10.48 7.01 23.43
C PHE A 333 -10.72 6.06 24.61
N ALA A 334 -11.83 6.21 25.33
CA ALA A 334 -12.08 5.50 26.59
C ALA A 334 -12.18 3.97 26.42
N ALA A 335 -12.67 3.50 25.26
CA ALA A 335 -12.82 2.09 24.94
C ALA A 335 -11.57 1.44 24.31
N LEU A 336 -10.55 2.24 23.96
CA LEU A 336 -9.36 1.78 23.22
C LEU A 336 -8.29 1.21 24.16
N HIS A 337 -8.63 0.13 24.85
CA HIS A 337 -7.79 -0.47 25.90
C HIS A 337 -6.49 -1.10 25.36
N HIS A 338 -6.38 -1.36 24.06
CA HIS A 338 -5.19 -1.95 23.45
C HIS A 338 -4.35 -0.92 22.69
N LEU A 339 -4.71 0.36 22.72
CA LEU A 339 -4.03 1.38 21.92
C LEU A 339 -2.58 1.57 22.38
N VAL A 340 -1.66 1.31 21.47
CA VAL A 340 -0.21 1.47 21.66
C VAL A 340 0.28 2.77 21.04
N SER A 341 -0.23 3.12 19.86
CA SER A 341 0.22 4.30 19.10
C SER A 341 -0.95 5.15 18.65
N LEU A 342 -0.92 6.43 19.04
CA LEU A 342 -1.85 7.46 18.57
C LEU A 342 -1.06 8.53 17.81
N ASP A 343 -1.34 8.70 16.53
CA ASP A 343 -0.69 9.69 15.68
C ASP A 343 -1.71 10.73 15.23
N LEU A 344 -1.57 11.96 15.73
CA LEU A 344 -2.41 13.11 15.44
C LEU A 344 -1.57 14.26 14.83
N ARG A 345 -0.53 13.93 14.06
CA ARG A 345 0.34 14.95 13.46
C ARG A 345 -0.41 15.84 12.47
N LEU A 346 -0.05 17.12 12.45
CA LEU A 346 -0.63 18.09 11.50
C LEU A 346 -2.17 18.14 11.55
N THR A 347 -2.77 18.08 12.75
CA THR A 347 -4.24 18.08 12.93
C THR A 347 -4.82 19.42 13.40
N ASN A 348 -3.99 20.47 13.44
CA ASN A 348 -4.34 21.83 13.90
C ASN A 348 -4.79 21.90 15.38
N LEU A 349 -4.40 20.92 16.20
CA LEU A 349 -4.72 20.92 17.63
C LEU A 349 -4.03 22.09 18.35
N LYS A 350 -4.79 22.72 19.25
CA LYS A 350 -4.29 23.79 20.14
C LYS A 350 -3.95 23.32 21.54
N GLN A 351 -4.36 22.11 21.91
CA GLN A 351 -4.17 21.55 23.24
C GLN A 351 -3.89 20.05 23.10
N VAL A 352 -3.21 19.48 24.11
CA VAL A 352 -3.13 18.02 24.24
C VAL A 352 -4.52 17.48 24.55
N PRO A 353 -5.02 16.46 23.83
CA PRO A 353 -6.38 15.96 24.04
C PRO A 353 -6.59 15.42 25.46
N ASN A 354 -7.55 16.00 26.18
CA ASN A 354 -7.92 15.56 27.53
C ASN A 354 -8.41 14.09 27.57
N ALA A 355 -8.83 13.55 26.42
CA ALA A 355 -9.19 12.14 26.28
C ALA A 355 -8.09 11.17 26.73
N LEU A 356 -6.83 11.56 26.59
CA LEU A 356 -5.68 10.77 27.07
C LEU A 356 -5.69 10.55 28.59
N ASN A 357 -6.32 11.46 29.35
CA ASN A 357 -6.35 11.37 30.80
C ASN A 357 -7.17 10.15 31.28
N LEU A 358 -8.20 9.78 30.53
CA LEU A 358 -9.10 8.67 30.87
C LEU A 358 -8.61 7.29 30.39
N MET A 359 -7.54 7.24 29.60
CA MET A 359 -7.03 5.98 29.05
C MET A 359 -6.30 5.13 30.08
N HIS A 360 -6.60 3.82 30.09
CA HIS A 360 -5.83 2.80 30.79
C HIS A 360 -5.96 1.44 30.08
N PRO A 361 -4.86 0.75 29.73
CA PRO A 361 -3.46 1.19 29.73
C PRO A 361 -3.18 2.50 28.97
N CYS A 362 -2.04 3.15 29.26
CA CYS A 362 -1.65 4.35 28.52
C CYS A 362 -1.03 3.97 27.17
N PRO A 363 -1.29 4.74 26.09
CA PRO A 363 -0.60 4.52 24.83
C PRO A 363 0.89 4.75 24.99
N ALA A 364 1.72 3.88 24.41
CA ALA A 364 3.17 3.98 24.47
C ALA A 364 3.68 5.21 23.70
N LYS A 365 3.02 5.56 22.59
CA LYS A 365 3.37 6.70 21.74
C LYS A 365 2.15 7.56 21.42
N VAL A 366 2.30 8.87 21.63
CA VAL A 366 1.35 9.89 21.19
C VAL A 366 2.10 10.95 20.39
N ASP A 367 1.79 11.09 19.10
CA ASP A 367 2.47 12.02 18.21
C ASP A 367 1.60 13.24 17.87
N LEU A 368 2.04 14.42 18.30
CA LEU A 368 1.38 15.70 18.07
C LEU A 368 2.26 16.67 17.25
N ILE A 369 3.30 16.19 16.56
CA ILE A 369 4.18 17.05 15.75
C ILE A 369 3.38 17.82 14.69
N GLY A 370 3.72 19.09 14.49
CA GLY A 370 3.05 19.95 13.51
C GLY A 370 1.70 20.50 13.96
N ASN A 371 1.34 20.32 15.24
CA ASN A 371 0.23 21.03 15.88
C ASN A 371 0.71 22.33 16.54
N LYS A 372 -0.23 23.17 16.98
CA LYS A 372 0.03 24.46 17.66
C LYS A 372 -0.37 24.37 19.12
N VAL A 373 0.24 23.47 19.87
CA VAL A 373 -0.15 23.19 21.26
C VAL A 373 0.22 24.35 22.18
N ASP A 374 -0.76 24.89 22.88
CA ASP A 374 -0.57 25.96 23.86
C ASP A 374 -0.04 25.41 25.19
N CYS A 375 1.27 25.53 25.37
CA CYS A 375 1.97 25.03 26.54
C CYS A 375 1.98 26.06 27.68
N MET A 376 1.08 25.88 28.63
CA MET A 376 1.03 26.67 29.86
C MET A 376 0.75 25.78 31.07
N CYS A 377 1.04 26.29 32.28
CA CYS A 377 0.79 25.59 33.53
C CYS A 377 -0.67 25.08 33.62
N GLU A 378 -1.63 25.95 33.33
CA GLU A 378 -3.06 25.64 33.48
C GLU A 378 -3.54 24.52 32.53
N THR A 379 -2.89 24.35 31.37
CA THR A 379 -3.31 23.38 30.35
C THR A 379 -2.61 22.03 30.45
N LEU A 380 -1.41 21.96 31.06
CA LEU A 380 -0.57 20.75 31.01
C LEU A 380 -0.21 20.15 32.38
N VAL A 381 -0.67 20.71 33.51
CA VAL A 381 -0.42 20.11 34.85
C VAL A 381 -0.97 18.69 34.93
N TRP A 382 -2.20 18.45 34.42
CA TRP A 382 -2.79 17.11 34.42
C TRP A 382 -1.95 16.11 33.61
N LEU A 383 -1.29 16.57 32.55
CA LEU A 383 -0.51 15.72 31.66
C LEU A 383 0.74 15.20 32.35
N ALA A 384 1.41 16.03 33.17
CA ALA A 384 2.55 15.61 33.98
C ALA A 384 2.15 14.53 34.99
N THR A 385 1.06 14.76 35.72
CA THR A 385 0.53 13.75 36.66
C THR A 385 0.15 12.45 35.94
N LYS A 386 -0.43 12.55 34.74
CA LYS A 386 -0.81 11.38 33.94
C LYS A 386 0.41 10.61 33.45
N THR A 387 1.45 11.26 32.92
CA THR A 387 2.67 10.58 32.44
C THR A 387 3.42 9.87 33.57
N GLU A 388 3.51 10.49 34.75
CA GLU A 388 4.05 9.86 35.95
C GLU A 388 3.25 8.62 36.37
N TRP A 389 1.92 8.74 36.39
CA TRP A 389 1.03 7.63 36.69
C TRP A 389 1.20 6.48 35.68
N CYS A 390 1.24 6.78 34.38
CA CYS A 390 1.47 5.81 33.31
C CYS A 390 2.79 5.03 33.52
N GLN A 391 3.86 5.75 33.88
CA GLN A 391 5.15 5.15 34.17
C GLN A 391 5.11 4.25 35.41
N ALA A 392 4.40 4.65 36.47
CA ALA A 392 4.20 3.82 37.67
C ALA A 392 3.38 2.55 37.40
N GLN A 393 2.48 2.57 36.42
CA GLN A 393 1.69 1.41 35.99
C GLN A 393 2.44 0.51 34.98
N GLY A 394 3.70 0.80 34.65
CA GLY A 394 4.48 0.00 33.68
C GLY A 394 4.08 0.20 32.21
N SER A 395 3.32 1.25 31.90
CA SER A 395 2.93 1.65 30.53
C SER A 395 3.33 3.09 30.26
N PRO A 396 4.64 3.41 30.16
CA PRO A 396 5.09 4.79 30.00
C PRO A 396 4.56 5.38 28.68
N MET A 397 3.99 6.58 28.77
CA MET A 397 3.44 7.31 27.64
C MET A 397 4.45 8.34 27.14
N ASP A 398 4.95 8.17 25.92
CA ASP A 398 5.82 9.14 25.26
C ASP A 398 5.03 10.07 24.35
N ILE A 399 5.11 11.38 24.62
CA ILE A 399 4.38 12.41 23.86
C ILE A 399 5.38 13.26 23.08
N THR A 400 5.24 13.27 21.76
CA THR A 400 5.97 14.17 20.87
C THR A 400 5.07 15.32 20.41
N GLY A 401 5.67 16.48 20.15
CA GLY A 401 4.95 17.68 19.74
C GLY A 401 5.67 18.95 20.18
N ASP A 402 5.33 20.05 19.53
CA ASP A 402 5.97 21.35 19.73
C ASP A 402 4.99 22.33 20.40
N CYS A 403 5.51 23.17 21.28
CA CYS A 403 4.75 24.25 21.90
C CYS A 403 4.63 25.43 20.92
N ASP A 404 3.45 26.04 20.83
CA ASP A 404 3.19 27.15 19.88
C ASP A 404 3.92 28.45 20.27
N THR A 405 3.85 28.81 21.55
CA THR A 405 4.29 30.12 22.05
C THR A 405 5.70 30.12 22.64
N ILE A 406 6.31 28.95 22.83
CA ILE A 406 7.60 28.78 23.48
C ILE A 406 8.42 27.80 22.65
N ASP A 407 9.70 28.12 22.41
CA ASP A 407 10.65 27.22 21.74
C ASP A 407 11.03 26.04 22.65
N SER A 408 10.11 25.07 22.71
CA SER A 408 10.23 23.84 23.49
C SER A 408 9.31 22.78 22.91
N THR A 409 9.68 21.51 23.07
CA THR A 409 8.73 20.41 22.87
C THR A 409 7.75 20.33 24.04
N VAL A 410 6.58 19.73 23.82
CA VAL A 410 5.58 19.43 24.86
C VAL A 410 6.22 18.62 25.99
N LYS A 411 6.98 17.56 25.64
CA LYS A 411 7.71 16.73 26.61
C LYS A 411 8.71 17.53 27.44
N ASN A 412 9.48 18.41 26.82
CA ASN A 412 10.44 19.26 27.52
C ASN A 412 9.71 20.30 28.41
N TYR A 413 8.57 20.82 27.98
CA TYR A 413 7.76 21.73 28.79
C TYR A 413 7.22 21.05 30.05
N VAL A 414 6.60 19.87 29.88
CA VAL A 414 6.07 19.04 30.97
C VAL A 414 7.17 18.69 31.97
N THR A 415 8.33 18.24 31.50
CA THR A 415 9.40 17.77 32.41
C THR A 415 10.14 18.90 33.12
N LYS A 416 10.36 20.07 32.49
CA LYS A 416 11.18 21.15 33.06
C LYS A 416 10.39 22.28 33.70
N TYR A 417 9.22 22.62 33.17
CA TYR A 417 8.49 23.83 33.57
C TYR A 417 7.30 23.51 34.48
N ILE A 418 6.56 22.42 34.22
CA ILE A 418 5.40 22.04 35.04
C ILE A 418 5.71 21.83 36.53
N PRO A 419 6.86 21.25 36.94
CA PRO A 419 7.21 21.14 38.36
C PRO A 419 7.30 22.47 39.11
N ASN A 420 7.45 23.58 38.39
CA ASN A 420 7.49 24.92 38.96
C ASN A 420 6.12 25.60 39.08
N CYS A 421 5.10 25.08 38.40
CA CYS A 421 3.75 25.62 38.40
C CYS A 421 3.10 25.52 39.79
N PRO A 422 2.36 26.55 40.24
CA PRO A 422 1.73 26.55 41.57
C PRO A 422 0.81 25.35 41.81
N GLN A 423 -0.04 25.02 40.83
CA GLN A 423 -1.00 23.91 40.94
C GLN A 423 -0.29 22.56 41.13
N TYR A 424 0.75 22.28 40.34
CA TYR A 424 1.52 21.04 40.45
C TYR A 424 2.17 20.90 41.85
N LYS A 425 2.70 22.01 42.38
CA LYS A 425 3.29 22.02 43.73
C LYS A 425 2.27 21.73 44.82
N VAL A 426 1.05 22.25 44.69
CA VAL A 426 -0.06 21.94 45.61
C VAL A 426 -0.42 20.45 45.52
N ASP A 427 -0.61 19.92 44.32
CA ASP A 427 -1.02 18.52 44.11
C ASP A 427 0.03 17.51 44.62
N HIS A 428 1.30 17.89 44.63
CA HIS A 428 2.43 17.05 45.07
C HIS A 428 2.97 17.41 46.46
N ASN A 429 2.27 18.26 47.24
CA ASN A 429 2.72 18.74 48.55
C ASN A 429 4.15 19.31 48.57
N ILE A 430 4.57 19.96 47.48
CA ILE A 430 5.88 20.61 47.35
C ILE A 430 5.77 22.02 47.92
N ALA A 431 6.57 22.34 48.95
CA ALA A 431 6.57 23.67 49.54
C ALA A 431 6.85 24.76 48.47
N PRO A 432 6.08 25.85 48.42
CA PRO A 432 6.42 26.97 47.54
C PRO A 432 7.80 27.50 47.94
N TYR A 433 8.70 27.64 46.96
CA TYR A 433 10.07 28.07 47.19
C TYR A 433 10.10 29.38 48.01
N ASN A 434 10.84 29.36 49.11
CA ASN A 434 11.27 30.56 49.83
C ASN A 434 12.19 31.36 48.89
N HIS A 435 11.72 32.53 48.45
CA HIS A 435 12.59 33.53 47.88
C HIS A 435 13.49 34.09 49.00
N GLY A 436 14.78 33.72 48.96
CA GLY A 436 15.86 34.38 49.70
C GLY A 436 16.57 35.37 48.81
#